data_AF-A0A7Y6FFM7-F1
#
_entry.id   AF-A0A7Y6FFM7-F1
#
_cell.length_a   1.000
_cell.length_b   1.000
_cell.length_c   1.000
_cell.angle_alpha   90.00
_cell.angle_beta   90.00
_cell.angle_gamma   90.00
#
_symmetry.space_group_name_H-M   'P 1'
#
loop_
_entity.id
_entity.type
_entity.pdbx_description
1 polymer ?
#
loop_
_entity_poly.entity_id
_entity_poly.type
_entity_poly.pdbx_seq_one_letter_code
_entity_poly.pdbx_strand_id
1 'polypeptide(L)' 'CVGNTLILQGRVYSPPYKVTAVGDPGRLRKALDSSTAIQNYQLYVKAYGLGWKVEEDDAVTLPGYSGTVDLHYAKPVE' A
#
# COMPACT_ATOMS: atom_id res chain seq x y z
N CYS A 1 5.93 -12.36 20.31
CA CYS A 1 6.15 -11.73 18.99
C CYS A 1 4.87 -11.83 18.19
N VAL A 2 4.30 -10.71 17.77
CA VAL A 2 3.47 -10.70 16.56
C VAL A 2 4.46 -11.03 15.43
N GLY A 3 4.21 -12.06 14.62
CA GLY A 3 5.15 -12.55 13.63
C GLY A 3 5.38 -11.56 12.49
N ASN A 4 5.29 -12.03 11.25
CA ASN A 4 5.35 -11.16 10.07
C ASN A 4 4.11 -10.25 9.88
N THR A 5 3.22 -10.17 10.87
CA THR A 5 1.91 -9.51 10.87
C THR A 5 2.01 -7.98 11.01
N LEU A 6 1.20 -7.25 10.26
CA LEU A 6 1.10 -5.79 10.36
C LEU A 6 -0.12 -5.39 11.22
N ILE A 7 0.03 -4.31 11.99
CA ILE A 7 -1.10 -3.66 12.67
C ILE A 7 -1.26 -2.27 12.05
N LEU A 8 -2.36 -2.07 11.32
CA LEU A 8 -2.70 -0.79 10.70
C LEU A 8 -4.02 -0.31 11.28
N GLN A 9 -4.02 0.87 11.91
CA GLN A 9 -5.23 1.48 12.52
C GLN A 9 -5.96 0.52 13.49
N GLY A 10 -5.19 -0.23 14.30
CA GLY A 10 -5.74 -1.21 15.23
C GLY A 10 -6.27 -2.50 14.59
N ARG A 11 -6.18 -2.66 13.26
CA ARG A 11 -6.52 -3.89 12.55
C ARG A 11 -5.27 -4.70 12.22
N VAL A 12 -5.37 -6.00 12.45
CA VAL A 12 -4.30 -6.97 12.23
C VAL A 12 -4.39 -7.52 10.81
N TYR A 13 -3.29 -7.50 10.07
CA TYR A 13 -3.17 -8.02 8.70
C TYR A 13 -2.08 -9.08 8.65
N SER A 14 -2.41 -10.25 8.10
CA SER A 14 -1.46 -11.33 7.83
C SER A 14 -1.14 -11.40 6.34
N PRO A 15 0.04 -11.92 5.93
CA PRO A 15 0.37 -12.09 4.52
C PRO A 15 -0.59 -13.08 3.81
N PRO A 16 -0.73 -12.99 2.47
CA PRO A 16 -0.09 -12.03 1.59
C PRO A 16 -0.72 -10.63 1.66
N TYR A 17 0.12 -9.59 1.58
CA TYR A 17 -0.33 -8.21 1.62
C TYR A 17 -0.71 -7.71 0.22
N LYS A 18 -1.89 -7.07 0.11
CA LYS A 18 -2.31 -6.34 -1.09
C LYS A 18 -2.46 -4.86 -0.78
N VAL A 19 -1.71 -4.03 -1.50
CA VAL A 19 -1.83 -2.56 -1.46
C VAL A 19 -2.41 -2.11 -2.80
N THR A 20 -3.45 -1.28 -2.76
CA THR A 20 -4.04 -0.67 -3.96
C THR A 20 -3.85 0.83 -3.86
N ALA A 21 -3.33 1.46 -4.93
CA ALA A 21 -3.10 2.89 -5.00
C ALA A 21 -3.78 3.45 -6.26
N VAL A 22 -4.37 4.64 -6.14
CA VAL A 22 -5.02 5.34 -7.24
C VAL A 22 -4.22 6.61 -7.54
N GLY A 23 -3.88 6.81 -8.81
CA GLY A 23 -3.07 7.94 -9.28
C GLY A 23 -2.57 7.71 -10.69
N ASP A 24 -1.57 8.49 -11.12
CA ASP A 24 -0.88 8.28 -12.40
C ASP A 24 -0.08 6.97 -12.36
N PRO A 25 -0.43 5.94 -13.16
CA PRO A 25 0.21 4.63 -13.08
C PRO A 25 1.71 4.68 -13.40
N GLY A 26 2.13 5.53 -14.34
CA GLY A 26 3.53 5.70 -14.70
C GLY A 26 4.38 6.27 -13.55
N ARG A 27 3.85 7.27 -12.84
CA ARG A 27 4.49 7.84 -11.64
C ARG A 27 4.54 6.84 -10.49
N LEU A 28 3.45 6.09 -10.26
CA LEU A 28 3.40 5.06 -9.22
C LEU A 28 4.40 3.94 -9.49
N ARG A 29 4.47 3.46 -10.74
CA ARG A 29 5.45 2.46 -11.18
C ARG A 29 6.88 2.94 -10.95
N LYS A 30 7.19 4.16 -11.41
CA LYS A 30 8.51 4.77 -11.23
C LYS A 30 8.89 4.88 -9.75
N ALA A 31 7.94 5.20 -8.87
CA ALA A 31 8.18 5.25 -7.44
C ALA A 31 8.57 3.87 -6.87
N LEU A 32 7.89 2.80 -7.30
CA LEU A 32 8.26 1.43 -6.91
C LEU A 32 9.66 1.06 -7.40
N ASP A 33 9.97 1.33 -8.67
CA ASP A 33 11.25 0.95 -9.29
C ASP A 33 12.44 1.73 -8.72
N SER A 34 12.22 2.99 -8.33
CA SER A 34 13.25 3.87 -7.72
C SER A 34 13.45 3.65 -6.22
N SER A 35 12.59 2.86 -5.56
CA SER A 35 12.66 2.65 -4.11
C SER A 35 13.76 1.65 -3.74
N THR A 36 14.81 2.12 -3.06
CA THR A 36 15.87 1.25 -2.52
C THR A 36 15.33 0.16 -1.61
N ALA A 37 14.26 0.43 -0.85
CA ALA A 37 13.63 -0.57 0.02
C ALA A 37 12.99 -1.70 -0.79
N ILE A 38 12.30 -1.38 -1.90
CA ILE A 38 11.72 -2.38 -2.79
C ILE A 38 12.82 -3.14 -3.54
N GLN A 39 13.86 -2.47 -4.01
CA GLN A 39 15.01 -3.13 -4.64
C GLN A 39 15.66 -4.16 -3.70
N ASN A 40 15.86 -3.82 -2.43
CA ASN A 40 16.36 -4.76 -1.42
C ASN A 40 15.38 -5.91 -1.18
N TYR A 41 14.08 -5.63 -1.12
CA TYR A 41 13.05 -6.67 -0.98
C TYR A 41 13.07 -7.67 -2.14
N GLN A 42 13.29 -7.21 -3.38
CA GLN A 42 13.39 -8.08 -4.56
C GLN A 42 14.58 -9.05 -4.49
N LEU A 43 15.67 -8.68 -3.82
CA LEU A 43 16.78 -9.60 -3.57
C LEU A 43 16.33 -10.77 -2.69
N TYR A 44 15.49 -10.52 -1.69
CA TYR A 44 14.91 -11.55 -0.83
C TYR A 44 13.83 -12.37 -1.53
N VAL A 45 13.04 -11.76 -2.41
CA VAL A 45 12.14 -12.48 -3.35
C VAL A 45 12.93 -13.52 -4.13
N LYS A 46 14.06 -13.12 -4.72
CA LYS A 46 14.92 -14.02 -5.48
C LYS A 46 15.60 -15.08 -4.59
N ALA A 47 16.13 -14.69 -3.43
CA ALA A 47 16.91 -15.58 -2.57
C ALA A 47 16.05 -16.63 -1.84
N TYR A 48 14.83 -16.26 -1.45
CA TYR A 48 13.97 -17.06 -0.58
C TYR A 48 12.62 -17.45 -1.21
N GLY A 49 12.38 -17.07 -2.47
CA GLY A 49 11.13 -17.40 -3.18
C GLY A 49 9.90 -16.66 -2.62
N LEU A 50 10.08 -15.45 -2.08
CA LEU A 50 8.95 -14.64 -1.60
C LEU A 50 8.08 -14.19 -2.77
N GLY A 51 6.80 -13.89 -2.51
CA GLY A 51 5.89 -13.38 -3.54
C GLY A 51 6.11 -11.89 -3.81
N TRP A 52 6.13 -11.51 -5.09
CA TRP A 52 6.01 -10.11 -5.53
C TRP A 52 5.18 -10.04 -6.80
N LYS A 53 4.17 -9.17 -6.80
CA LYS A 53 3.30 -8.95 -7.95
C LYS A 53 2.87 -7.49 -7.97
N VAL A 54 2.90 -6.88 -9.15
CA VAL A 54 2.35 -5.53 -9.35
C VAL A 54 1.53 -5.55 -10.62
N GLU A 55 0.26 -5.17 -10.48
CA GLU A 55 -0.72 -5.10 -11.55
C GLU A 55 -1.17 -3.66 -11.72
N GLU A 56 -1.60 -3.33 -12.93
CA GLU A 56 -2.20 -2.05 -13.27
C GLU A 56 -3.65 -2.32 -13.67
N ASP A 57 -4.57 -1.57 -13.07
CA ASP A 57 -6.00 -1.65 -13.33
C ASP A 57 -6.46 -0.30 -13.86
N ASP A 58 -7.21 -0.27 -14.98
CA ASP A 58 -7.73 0.97 -15.56
C ASP A 58 -8.69 1.70 -14.61
N ALA A 59 -9.45 0.94 -13.82
CA ALA A 59 -10.38 1.45 -12.83
C ALA A 59 -10.51 0.47 -11.66
N VAL A 60 -10.67 1.02 -10.45
CA VAL A 60 -10.90 0.23 -9.24
C VAL A 60 -11.88 0.96 -8.31
N THR A 61 -12.79 0.21 -7.69
CA THR A 61 -13.67 0.74 -6.65
C THR A 61 -13.04 0.48 -5.29
N LEU A 62 -12.75 1.57 -4.55
CA LEU A 62 -12.26 1.48 -3.19
C LEU A 62 -13.42 1.66 -2.20
N PRO A 63 -13.43 0.93 -1.07
CA PRO A 63 -14.40 1.18 -0.02
C PRO A 63 -14.25 2.61 0.50
N GLY A 64 -15.37 3.27 0.77
CA GLY A 64 -15.36 4.58 1.42
C GLY A 64 -14.62 4.50 2.76
N TYR A 65 -13.84 5.54 3.07
CA TYR A 65 -13.19 5.64 4.35
C TYR A 65 -14.24 5.71 5.47
N SER A 66 -14.14 4.78 6.43
CA SER A 66 -15.09 4.65 7.56
C SER A 66 -14.49 5.06 8.91
N GLY A 67 -13.26 5.61 8.91
CA GLY A 67 -12.67 6.19 10.10
C GLY A 67 -13.16 7.62 10.36
N THR A 68 -12.82 8.17 11.52
CA THR A 68 -13.09 9.58 11.81
C THR A 68 -12.27 10.47 10.88
N VAL A 69 -12.93 11.43 10.25
CA VAL A 69 -12.30 12.58 9.60
C VAL A 69 -12.25 13.70 10.61
N ASP A 70 -11.24 13.68 11.48
CA ASP A 70 -10.92 14.88 12.26
C ASP A 70 -10.40 15.93 11.29
N LEU A 71 -11.29 16.85 10.90
CA LEU A 71 -10.94 17.98 10.04
C LEU A 71 -10.06 18.95 10.84
N HIS A 72 -8.76 18.69 10.87
CA HIS A 72 -7.81 19.56 11.58
C HIS A 72 -7.62 20.93 10.90
N TYR A 73 -7.93 21.02 9.61
CA TYR A 73 -7.65 22.22 8.79
C TYR A 73 -8.85 22.73 7.99
N ALA A 74 -9.83 21.90 7.69
CA ALA A 74 -10.97 22.33 6.89
C ALA A 74 -12.01 23.05 7.76
N LYS A 75 -12.52 24.18 7.26
CA LYS A 75 -13.70 24.86 7.81
C LYS A 75 -14.84 24.77 6.78
N PRO A 76 -16.10 24.62 7.22
CA PRO A 76 -17.24 24.68 6.30
C PRO A 76 -17.26 26.02 5.58
N VAL A 77 -17.58 25.99 4.29
CA VAL A 77 -17.87 27.18 3.49
C VAL A 77 -19.34 27.49 3.76
N GLU A 78 -19.64 28.68 4.29
CA GLU A 78 -21.02 29.17 4.38
C GLU A 78 -21.66 29.29 2.99
#